data_AF-A0A1V5MRL3-F1
#
_entry.id   AF-A0A1V5MRL3-F1
#
_cell.length_a   1.000
_cell.length_b   1.000
_cell.length_c   1.000
_cell.angle_alpha   90.00
_cell.angle_beta   90.00
_cell.angle_gamma   90.00
#
_symmetry.space_group_name_H-M   'P 1'
#
loop_
_entity.id
_entity.type
_entity.pdbx_description
1 polymer ?
#
loop_
_entity_poly.entity_id
_entity_poly.type
_entity_poly.pdbx_seq_one_letter_code
_entity_poly.pdbx_strand_id
1 'polypeptide(L)'
;MTLTAHVCTACAIGVATGDPLLGFLGGFLSHHVLDAIPHSDAGSLGANVNNMLKSNSLKYVILDIVLAGIIFFTIWGRYSFNLVIFFSALGGALPDIIDNSPFWSKYTRKVFPTNYYHKFHETVHFTILNKRYFWVGIATQALFIMLSLYYIYYV
;
A
#
# COMPACT_ATOMS: atom_id res chain seq x y z
N MET A 1 2.25 5.08 -0.23
CA MET A 1 0.95 5.50 0.36
C MET A 1 0.71 4.64 1.60
N THR A 2 -0.43 4.72 2.29
CA THR A 2 -0.73 3.75 3.35
C THR A 2 -1.02 2.37 2.75
N LEU A 3 -0.55 1.31 3.43
CA LEU A 3 -0.82 -0.08 3.07
C LEU A 3 -2.33 -0.33 2.98
N THR A 4 -3.10 0.28 3.90
CA THR A 4 -4.55 0.20 3.89
C THR A 4 -5.14 0.64 2.54
N ALA A 5 -4.70 1.77 2.00
CA ALA A 5 -5.22 2.30 0.75
C ALA A 5 -4.78 1.45 -0.47
N HIS A 6 -3.57 0.88 -0.45
CA HIS A 6 -3.12 -0.06 -1.47
C HIS A 6 -3.95 -1.35 -1.47
N VAL A 7 -4.18 -1.94 -0.30
CA VAL A 7 -4.98 -3.16 -0.15
C VAL A 7 -6.43 -2.93 -0.57
N CYS A 8 -7.05 -1.82 -0.15
CA CYS A 8 -8.43 -1.50 -0.54
C CYS A 8 -8.57 -1.37 -2.06
N THR A 9 -7.68 -0.61 -2.69
CA THR A 9 -7.74 -0.35 -4.14
C THR A 9 -7.47 -1.64 -4.92
N ALA A 10 -6.49 -2.43 -4.51
CA ALA A 10 -6.22 -3.71 -5.14
C ALA A 10 -7.40 -4.67 -5.04
N CYS A 11 -8.04 -4.79 -3.86
CA CYS A 11 -9.25 -5.59 -3.70
C CYS A 11 -10.40 -5.12 -4.59
N ALA A 12 -10.61 -3.80 -4.74
CA ALA A 12 -11.63 -3.27 -5.65
C ALA A 12 -11.36 -3.65 -7.11
N ILE A 13 -10.10 -3.60 -7.55
CA ILE A 13 -9.70 -4.08 -8.87
C ILE A 13 -9.96 -5.58 -9.00
N GLY A 14 -9.62 -6.38 -7.98
CA GLY A 14 -9.92 -7.81 -7.95
C GLY A 14 -11.42 -8.11 -8.11
N VAL A 15 -12.28 -7.37 -7.43
CA VAL A 15 -13.74 -7.48 -7.59
C VAL A 15 -14.15 -7.14 -9.03
N ALA A 16 -13.56 -6.10 -9.61
CA ALA A 16 -13.87 -5.68 -10.98
C ALA A 16 -13.42 -6.69 -12.04
N THR A 17 -12.28 -7.35 -11.84
CA THR A 17 -11.73 -8.30 -12.82
C THR A 17 -12.29 -9.71 -12.65
N GLY A 18 -12.62 -10.12 -11.42
CA GLY A 18 -13.09 -11.47 -11.12
C GLY A 18 -12.05 -12.58 -11.33
N ASP A 19 -10.80 -12.22 -11.65
CA ASP A 19 -9.72 -13.14 -11.98
C ASP A 19 -8.51 -12.94 -11.04
N PRO A 20 -7.95 -13.99 -10.43
CA PRO A 20 -6.87 -13.85 -9.46
C PRO A 20 -5.57 -13.28 -10.04
N LEU A 21 -5.23 -13.63 -11.29
CA LEU A 21 -4.01 -13.16 -11.93
C LEU A 21 -4.14 -11.69 -12.31
N LEU A 22 -5.26 -11.30 -12.92
CA LEU A 22 -5.56 -9.91 -13.23
C LEU A 22 -5.71 -9.07 -11.97
N GLY A 23 -6.30 -9.63 -10.91
CA GLY A 23 -6.37 -9.00 -9.59
C GLY A 23 -5.00 -8.74 -8.99
N PHE A 24 -4.10 -9.73 -9.02
CA PHE A 24 -2.71 -9.56 -8.56
C PHE A 24 -1.96 -8.50 -9.37
N LEU A 25 -1.98 -8.60 -10.71
CA LEU A 25 -1.28 -7.67 -11.58
C LEU A 25 -1.86 -6.25 -11.47
N GLY A 26 -3.19 -6.15 -11.43
CA GLY A 26 -3.90 -4.89 -11.20
C GLY A 26 -3.57 -4.27 -9.84
N GLY A 27 -3.53 -5.08 -8.78
CA GLY A 27 -3.08 -4.66 -7.46
C GLY A 27 -1.65 -4.12 -7.47
N PHE A 28 -0.72 -4.88 -8.05
CA PHE A 28 0.69 -4.50 -8.16
C PHE A 28 0.89 -3.19 -8.94
N LEU A 29 0.20 -3.03 -10.08
CA LEU A 29 0.28 -1.81 -10.88
C LEU A 29 -0.38 -0.63 -10.17
N SER A 30 -1.54 -0.86 -9.53
CA SER A 30 -2.25 0.20 -8.79
C SER A 30 -1.42 0.74 -7.64
N HIS A 31 -0.57 -0.09 -7.01
CA HIS A 31 0.34 0.37 -5.97
C HIS A 31 1.20 1.54 -6.46
N HIS A 32 1.91 1.34 -7.56
CA HIS A 32 2.80 2.34 -8.15
C HIS A 32 2.03 3.56 -8.68
N VAL A 33 0.83 3.37 -9.22
CA VAL A 33 -0.03 4.48 -9.64
C VAL A 33 -0.42 5.36 -8.46
N LEU A 34 -0.86 4.75 -7.35
CA LEU A 34 -1.27 5.50 -6.16
C LEU A 34 -0.10 6.17 -5.47
N ASP A 35 1.08 5.56 -5.52
CA ASP A 35 2.30 6.15 -4.98
C ASP A 35 2.77 7.37 -5.74
N ALA A 36 2.43 7.50 -7.03
CA ALA A 36 2.70 8.71 -7.81
C ALA A 36 1.77 9.88 -7.45
N ILE A 37 0.71 9.65 -6.67
CA ILE A 37 -0.27 10.67 -6.28
C ILE A 37 0.12 11.29 -4.93
N PRO A 38 -0.07 12.61 -4.71
CA PRO A 38 0.16 13.26 -3.42
C PRO A 38 -0.48 12.55 -2.23
N HIS A 39 0.37 11.95 -1.39
CA HIS A 39 -0.05 11.21 -0.21
C HIS A 39 0.88 11.45 0.99
N SER A 40 0.42 11.06 2.19
CA SER A 40 1.16 11.23 3.44
C SER A 40 1.48 9.88 4.07
N ASP A 41 2.73 9.64 4.42
CA ASP A 41 3.21 8.36 4.96
C ASP A 41 4.17 8.58 6.13
N ALA A 42 4.85 7.50 6.57
CA ALA A 42 5.86 7.61 7.60
C ALA A 42 7.03 8.53 7.18
N GLY A 43 7.34 8.62 5.88
CA GLY A 43 8.30 9.56 5.30
C GLY A 43 7.89 11.02 5.50
N SER A 44 6.60 11.34 5.40
CA SER A 44 6.05 12.68 5.71
C SER A 44 6.29 13.11 7.17
N LEU A 45 6.50 12.14 8.08
CA LEU A 45 6.84 12.36 9.48
C LEU A 45 8.37 12.36 9.73
N GLY A 46 9.18 12.30 8.68
CA GLY A 46 10.64 12.27 8.75
C GLY A 46 11.22 10.89 9.09
N ALA A 47 10.43 9.82 8.98
CA ALA A 47 10.94 8.47 9.13
C ALA A 47 11.72 8.03 7.88
N ASN A 48 12.73 7.21 8.09
CA ASN A 48 13.44 6.50 7.04
C ASN A 48 13.54 5.03 7.45
N VAL A 49 13.55 4.11 6.49
CA VAL A 49 13.78 2.68 6.72
C VAL A 49 14.95 2.41 7.67
N ASN A 50 16.04 3.17 7.58
CA ASN A 50 17.22 2.97 8.44
C ASN A 50 17.01 3.30 9.92
N ASN A 51 16.05 4.17 10.26
CA ASN A 51 15.75 4.57 11.64
C ASN A 51 14.32 4.20 12.08
N MET A 52 13.52 3.56 11.21
CA MET A 52 12.11 3.28 11.42
C MET A 52 11.85 2.54 12.72
N LEU A 53 12.61 1.46 13.01
CA LEU A 53 12.43 0.66 14.22
C LEU A 53 12.68 1.43 15.53
N LYS A 54 13.36 2.57 15.46
CA LYS A 54 13.63 3.45 16.61
C LYS A 54 12.79 4.73 16.56
N SER A 55 12.00 4.93 15.52
CA SER A 55 11.24 6.15 15.29
C SER A 55 9.86 6.07 15.95
N ASN A 56 9.35 7.21 16.40
CA ASN A 56 7.96 7.33 16.82
C ASN A 56 6.98 7.00 15.68
N SER A 57 7.44 7.13 14.42
CA SER A 57 6.67 6.77 13.23
C SER A 57 6.35 5.28 13.13
N LEU A 58 7.07 4.40 13.85
CA LEU A 58 6.78 2.96 13.88
C LEU A 58 5.35 2.68 14.35
N LYS A 59 4.83 3.46 15.29
CA LYS A 59 3.45 3.32 15.78
C LYS A 59 2.43 3.52 14.66
N TYR A 60 2.70 4.45 13.74
CA TYR A 60 1.83 4.72 12.59
C TYR A 60 1.89 3.57 11.58
N VAL A 61 3.09 3.03 11.31
CA VAL A 61 3.26 1.86 10.43
C VAL A 61 2.54 0.64 11.00
N ILE A 62 2.69 0.36 12.30
CA ILE A 62 2.00 -0.76 12.96
C ILE A 62 0.48 -0.55 12.90
N LEU A 63 0.00 0.65 13.18
CA LEU A 63 -1.43 0.98 13.09
C LEU A 63 -1.97 0.74 11.68
N ASP A 64 -1.25 1.19 10.66
CA ASP A 64 -1.65 1.00 9.26
C ASP A 64 -1.65 -0.48 8.85
N ILE A 65 -0.65 -1.27 9.28
CA ILE A 65 -0.64 -2.72 9.06
C ILE A 65 -1.86 -3.40 9.72
N VAL A 66 -2.20 -3.01 10.95
CA VAL A 66 -3.36 -3.56 11.66
C VAL A 66 -4.65 -3.19 10.93
N LEU A 67 -4.81 -1.93 10.53
CA LEU A 67 -6.00 -1.47 9.79
C LEU A 67 -6.12 -2.16 8.43
N ALA A 68 -5.02 -2.27 7.68
CA ALA A 68 -4.97 -3.00 6.42
C ALA A 68 -5.36 -4.47 6.61
N GLY A 69 -4.87 -5.11 7.67
CA GLY A 69 -5.23 -6.48 8.02
C GLY A 69 -6.72 -6.64 8.35
N ILE A 70 -7.27 -5.77 9.20
CA ILE A 70 -8.70 -5.80 9.56
C ILE A 70 -9.56 -5.63 8.31
N ILE A 71 -9.26 -4.63 7.47
CA ILE A 71 -10.03 -4.36 6.26
C ILE A 71 -9.89 -5.51 5.26
N PHE A 72 -8.67 -6.03 5.05
CA PHE A 72 -8.42 -7.19 4.20
C PHE A 72 -9.27 -8.38 4.63
N PHE A 73 -9.19 -8.82 5.89
CA PHE A 73 -9.95 -9.97 6.37
C PHE A 73 -11.46 -9.74 6.32
N THR A 74 -11.92 -8.50 6.52
CA THR A 74 -13.35 -8.14 6.36
C THR A 74 -13.82 -8.32 4.92
N ILE A 75 -13.06 -7.80 3.94
CA ILE A 75 -13.39 -7.95 2.51
C ILE A 75 -13.25 -9.42 2.11
N TRP A 76 -12.19 -10.11 2.53
CA TRP A 76 -11.94 -11.49 2.15
C TRP A 76 -13.03 -12.43 2.68
N GLY A 77 -13.46 -12.25 3.93
CA GLY A 77 -14.59 -12.97 4.51
C GLY A 77 -15.92 -12.72 3.79
N ARG A 78 -16.17 -11.47 3.35
CA ARG A 78 -17.37 -11.13 2.54
C ARG A 78 -17.45 -11.92 1.24
N TYR A 79 -16.30 -12.14 0.59
CA TYR A 79 -16.20 -12.92 -0.63
C TYR A 79 -15.86 -14.39 -0.34
N SER A 80 -16.28 -14.94 0.80
CA SER A 80 -16.11 -16.36 1.15
C SER A 80 -14.67 -16.87 1.02
N PHE A 81 -13.71 -16.04 1.42
CA PHE A 81 -12.28 -16.32 1.33
C PHE A 81 -11.78 -16.61 -0.10
N ASN A 82 -12.37 -15.95 -1.11
CA ASN A 82 -12.02 -16.12 -2.51
C ASN A 82 -10.54 -15.75 -2.82
N LEU A 83 -9.89 -16.57 -3.66
CA LEU A 83 -8.51 -16.38 -4.10
C LEU A 83 -8.29 -15.06 -4.86
N VAL A 84 -9.29 -14.55 -5.58
CA VAL A 84 -9.22 -13.26 -6.28
C VAL A 84 -8.86 -12.14 -5.31
N ILE A 85 -9.57 -12.04 -4.18
CA ILE A 85 -9.31 -11.01 -3.16
C ILE A 85 -7.94 -11.20 -2.52
N PHE A 86 -7.58 -12.45 -2.19
CA PHE A 86 -6.28 -12.77 -1.62
C PHE A 86 -5.12 -12.34 -2.52
N PHE A 87 -5.13 -12.76 -3.79
CA PHE A 87 -4.07 -12.44 -4.74
C PHE A 87 -4.05 -10.95 -5.11
N SER A 88 -5.22 -10.29 -5.15
CA SER A 88 -5.27 -8.84 -5.37
C SER A 88 -4.62 -8.07 -4.22
N ALA A 89 -5.02 -8.36 -2.97
CA ALA A 89 -4.42 -7.74 -1.79
C ALA A 89 -2.92 -8.01 -1.70
N LEU A 90 -2.49 -9.25 -2.00
CA LEU A 90 -1.09 -9.61 -2.08
C LEU A 90 -0.36 -8.74 -3.12
N GLY A 91 -0.91 -8.61 -4.33
CA GLY A 91 -0.34 -7.77 -5.38
C GLY A 91 -0.19 -6.31 -4.97
N GLY A 92 -1.21 -5.73 -4.31
CA GLY A 92 -1.17 -4.36 -3.80
C GLY A 92 -0.20 -4.14 -2.63
N ALA A 93 0.02 -5.14 -1.79
CA ALA A 93 0.92 -5.05 -0.63
C ALA A 93 2.38 -5.41 -0.98
N LEU A 94 2.60 -6.22 -2.01
CA LEU A 94 3.89 -6.81 -2.33
C LEU A 94 5.02 -5.79 -2.57
N PRO A 95 4.82 -4.67 -3.28
CA PRO A 95 5.84 -3.65 -3.44
C PRO A 95 6.44 -3.14 -2.12
N ASP A 96 5.59 -2.78 -1.15
CA ASP A 96 6.00 -2.30 0.16
C ASP A 96 6.67 -3.41 1.00
N ILE A 97 6.14 -4.63 0.92
CA ILE A 97 6.76 -5.79 1.59
C ILE A 97 8.18 -5.95 1.05
N ILE A 98 8.40 -5.95 -0.26
CA ILE A 98 9.74 -6.17 -0.83
C ILE A 98 10.68 -4.99 -0.55
N ASP A 99 10.21 -3.75 -0.73
CA ASP A 99 11.10 -2.59 -0.83
C ASP A 99 11.08 -1.65 0.39
N ASN A 100 9.98 -1.55 1.14
CA ASN A 100 9.82 -0.59 2.25
C ASN A 100 9.78 -1.20 3.66
N SER A 101 9.93 -2.52 3.78
CA SER A 101 10.00 -3.19 5.08
C SER A 101 11.21 -2.75 5.94
N PRO A 102 10.99 -2.30 7.18
CA PRO A 102 12.08 -1.87 8.07
C PRO A 102 13.01 -3.03 8.49
N PHE A 103 12.60 -4.28 8.28
CA PHE A 103 13.34 -5.47 8.71
C PHE A 103 14.40 -5.92 7.71
N TRP A 104 14.12 -5.85 6.40
CA TRP A 104 15.01 -6.40 5.37
C TRP A 104 15.40 -5.41 4.27
N SER A 105 14.69 -4.29 4.10
CA SER A 105 14.94 -3.36 2.99
C SER A 105 16.36 -2.81 2.93
N LYS A 106 17.01 -2.62 4.08
CA LYS A 106 18.43 -2.22 4.15
C LYS A 106 19.36 -3.19 3.42
N TYR A 107 19.01 -4.47 3.38
CA TYR A 107 19.76 -5.53 2.73
C TYR A 107 19.28 -5.76 1.29
N THR A 108 17.97 -5.84 1.07
CA THR A 108 17.40 -6.13 -0.26
C THR A 108 17.71 -5.01 -1.26
N ARG A 109 17.72 -3.74 -0.84
CA ARG A 109 18.07 -2.60 -1.74
C ARG A 109 19.49 -2.64 -2.31
N LYS A 110 20.36 -3.51 -1.80
CA LYS A 110 21.76 -3.65 -2.25
C LYS A 110 21.99 -4.79 -3.22
N VAL A 111 21.05 -5.73 -3.34
CA VAL A 111 21.22 -6.94 -4.16
C VAL A 111 20.39 -6.86 -5.45
N PHE A 112 20.84 -7.56 -6.49
CA PHE A 112 20.08 -7.69 -7.74
C PHE A 112 18.97 -8.75 -7.56
N PRO A 113 17.75 -8.55 -8.12
CA PRO A 113 17.29 -7.39 -8.90
C PRO A 113 16.64 -6.27 -8.07
N THR A 114 16.54 -6.45 -6.75
CA THR A 114 15.81 -5.56 -5.85
C THR A 114 16.39 -4.15 -5.75
N ASN A 115 17.67 -3.95 -6.04
CA ASN A 115 18.28 -2.63 -6.14
C ASN A 115 17.73 -1.80 -7.32
N TYR A 116 17.44 -2.42 -8.46
CA TYR A 116 16.80 -1.76 -9.61
C TYR A 116 15.32 -1.50 -9.33
N TYR A 117 14.65 -2.48 -8.71
CA TYR A 117 13.28 -2.30 -8.29
C TYR A 117 13.13 -1.14 -7.30
N HIS A 118 14.02 -1.02 -6.31
CA HIS A 118 14.04 0.10 -5.38
C HIS A 118 14.16 1.46 -6.09
N LYS A 119 15.09 1.58 -7.05
CA LYS A 119 15.25 2.82 -7.83
C LYS A 119 13.99 3.17 -8.62
N PHE A 120 13.36 2.18 -9.25
CA PHE A 120 12.10 2.37 -9.96
C PHE A 120 11.01 2.84 -8.97
N HIS A 121 10.86 2.14 -7.86
CA HIS A 121 9.88 2.43 -6.84
C HIS A 121 10.04 3.84 -6.28
N GLU A 122 11.27 4.24 -5.91
CA GLU A 122 11.58 5.59 -5.42
C GLU A 122 11.30 6.67 -6.49
N THR A 123 11.53 6.36 -7.78
CA THR A 123 11.27 7.32 -8.88
C THR A 123 9.79 7.64 -9.02
N VAL A 124 8.91 6.66 -8.83
CA VAL A 124 7.45 6.85 -8.91
C VAL A 124 6.85 7.33 -7.59
N HIS A 125 7.54 7.11 -6.47
CA HIS A 125 7.01 7.37 -5.14
C HIS A 125 7.02 8.87 -4.79
N PHE A 126 5.84 9.45 -4.64
CA PHE A 126 5.65 10.81 -4.19
C PHE A 126 5.13 10.84 -2.74
N THR A 127 5.86 11.49 -1.83
CA THR A 127 5.35 11.74 -0.45
C THR A 127 5.37 13.23 -0.12
N ILE A 128 4.34 13.69 0.60
CA ILE A 128 4.25 15.07 1.07
C ILE A 128 5.21 15.28 2.23
N LEU A 129 6.32 15.99 1.99
CA LEU A 129 7.29 16.34 3.04
C LEU A 129 6.92 17.62 3.82
N ASN A 130 6.12 18.50 3.22
CA ASN A 130 5.69 19.73 3.88
C ASN A 130 4.49 19.46 4.79
N LYS A 131 4.72 19.56 6.11
CA LYS A 131 3.71 19.31 7.15
C LYS A 131 2.43 20.12 6.99
N ARG A 132 2.48 21.31 6.36
CA ARG A 132 1.28 22.11 6.05
C ARG A 132 0.29 21.38 5.16
N TYR A 133 0.77 20.55 4.24
CA TYR A 133 -0.04 19.80 3.29
C TYR A 133 -0.26 18.33 3.71
N PHE A 134 0.17 17.95 4.92
CA PHE A 134 0.01 16.57 5.42
C PHE A 134 -1.43 16.07 5.33
N TRP A 135 -2.40 16.94 5.64
CA TRP A 135 -3.83 16.62 5.56
C TRP A 135 -4.34 16.40 4.14
N VAL A 136 -3.70 17.00 3.13
CA VAL A 136 -4.05 16.74 1.72
C VAL A 136 -3.73 15.28 1.39
N GLY A 137 -2.56 14.80 1.79
CA GLY A 137 -2.18 13.40 1.54
C GLY A 137 -3.07 12.39 2.27
N ILE A 138 -3.50 12.71 3.50
CA ILE A 138 -4.49 11.90 4.23
C ILE A 138 -5.86 11.93 3.53
N ALA A 139 -6.30 13.09 3.03
CA ALA A 139 -7.55 13.22 2.31
C ALA A 139 -7.54 12.42 1.00
N THR A 140 -6.43 12.43 0.24
CA THR A 140 -6.25 11.61 -0.96
C THR A 140 -6.39 10.11 -0.63
N GLN A 141 -5.73 9.65 0.42
CA GLN A 141 -5.81 8.25 0.86
C GLN A 141 -7.23 7.86 1.27
N ALA A 142 -7.87 8.70 2.08
CA ALA A 142 -9.24 8.48 2.50
C ALA A 142 -10.19 8.40 1.30
N LEU A 143 -10.00 9.25 0.29
CA LEU A 143 -10.78 9.20 -0.95
C LEU A 143 -10.65 7.86 -1.66
N PHE A 144 -9.43 7.37 -1.89
CA PHE A 144 -9.23 6.07 -2.56
C PHE A 144 -9.76 4.89 -1.74
N ILE A 145 -9.61 4.93 -0.40
CA ILE A 145 -10.22 3.93 0.48
C ILE A 145 -11.74 3.95 0.35
N MET A 146 -12.37 5.13 0.45
CA MET A 146 -13.83 5.27 0.36
C MET A 146 -14.37 4.83 -1.00
N LEU A 147 -13.73 5.23 -2.11
CA LEU A 147 -14.13 4.81 -3.45
C LEU A 147 -14.00 3.29 -3.64
N SER A 148 -12.92 2.71 -3.14
CA SER A 148 -12.69 1.26 -3.21
C SER A 148 -13.73 0.50 -2.41
N LEU A 149 -14.00 0.91 -1.17
CA LEU A 149 -15.03 0.29 -0.35
C LEU A 149 -16.42 0.50 -0.95
N TYR A 150 -16.72 1.68 -1.50
CA TYR A 150 -17.98 1.90 -2.21
C TYR A 150 -18.17 0.89 -3.35
N TYR A 151 -17.15 0.74 -4.20
CA TYR A 151 -17.17 -0.22 -5.30
C TYR A 151 -17.38 -1.66 -4.81
N ILE A 152 -16.61 -2.10 -3.82
CA ILE A 152 -16.66 -3.48 -3.29
C ILE A 152 -18.03 -3.82 -2.66
N TYR A 153 -18.72 -2.85 -2.06
CA TYR A 153 -19.95 -3.12 -1.31
C TYR A 153 -21.24 -2.84 -2.08
N TYR A 154 -21.21 -1.96 -3.08
CA TYR A 154 -22.42 -1.43 -3.72
C TYR A 154 -22.46 -1.56 -5.24
N VAL A 155 -21.36 -1.95 -5.89
CA VAL A 155 -21.30 -2.24 -7.32
C VAL A 155 -21.13 -3.73 -7.52
#